data_AF-A0A2H0ISW6-F1
#
_entry.id   AF-A0A2H0ISW6-F1
#
_cell.length_a   1.000
_cell.length_b   1.000
_cell.length_c   1.000
_cell.angle_alpha   90.00
_cell.angle_beta   90.00
_cell.angle_gamma   90.00
#
_symmetry.space_group_name_H-M   'P 1'
#
loop_
_entity.id
_entity.type
_entity.pdbx_description
1 polymer ?
#
loop_
_entity_poly.entity_id
_entity_poly.type
_entity_poly.pdbx_seq_one_letter_code
_entity_poly.pdbx_strand_id
1 'polypeptide(L)'
;MSGATEFRVESTSQWDLYVGTQTLTAGQWDVLSSYSSAGTSIVPVSILEIRATSPGATSQQTSFFQLQDNASPIFIIGTAANDPLTTTGIGTNQPGDPVNDAFTHRFRIDYRLTPTIAYTPGVYSLTVVFTLAEDL
;
A
#
# COMPACT_ATOMS: atom_id res chain seq x y z
N MET A 1 21.24 5.96 -2.22
CA MET A 1 20.28 5.55 -3.28
C MET A 1 18.89 5.68 -2.69
N SER A 2 18.05 6.55 -3.23
CA SER A 2 16.69 6.77 -2.71
C SER A 2 15.81 5.58 -3.10
N GLY A 3 15.66 4.62 -2.18
CA GLY A 3 14.97 3.34 -2.37
C GLY A 3 13.47 3.43 -2.11
N ALA A 4 12.75 4.15 -2.98
CA ALA A 4 11.30 4.05 -3.00
C ALA A 4 10.88 2.91 -3.93
N THR A 5 9.85 2.14 -3.55
CA THR A 5 9.23 1.19 -4.47
C THR A 5 8.43 1.99 -5.50
N GLU A 6 8.66 1.73 -6.78
CA GLU A 6 7.94 2.38 -7.89
C GLU A 6 7.08 1.34 -8.60
N PHE A 7 5.79 1.66 -8.78
CA PHE A 7 4.87 0.91 -9.63
C PHE A 7 4.60 1.69 -10.91
N ARG A 8 4.59 0.95 -12.02
CA ARG A 8 4.23 1.44 -13.34
C ARG A 8 3.11 0.57 -13.85
N VAL A 9 1.99 1.20 -14.21
CA VAL A 9 0.78 0.51 -14.63
C VAL A 9 0.61 0.67 -16.13
N GLU A 10 0.42 -0.42 -16.83
CA GLU A 10 0.04 -0.46 -18.25
C GLU A 10 -1.23 -1.31 -18.34
N SER A 11 -2.29 -0.74 -18.90
CA SER A 11 -3.59 -1.41 -18.98
C SER A 11 -4.36 -0.97 -20.21
N THR A 12 -5.13 -1.89 -20.79
CA THR A 12 -6.10 -1.61 -21.88
C THR A 12 -7.52 -1.42 -21.37
N SER A 13 -7.75 -1.67 -20.07
CA SER A 13 -9.03 -1.51 -19.38
C SER A 13 -8.89 -0.53 -18.22
N GLN A 14 -10.02 -0.10 -17.65
CA GLN A 14 -10.01 0.57 -16.35
C GLN A 14 -9.48 -0.37 -15.26
N TRP A 15 -8.92 0.18 -14.20
CA TRP A 15 -8.20 -0.63 -13.21
C TRP A 15 -8.27 -0.08 -11.79
N ASP A 16 -8.13 -0.98 -10.84
CA ASP A 16 -7.97 -0.66 -9.43
C ASP A 16 -6.57 -1.04 -8.96
N LEU A 17 -6.00 -0.21 -8.09
CA LEU A 17 -4.80 -0.56 -7.36
C LEU A 17 -5.11 -0.45 -5.87
N TYR A 18 -4.97 -1.57 -5.17
CA TYR A 18 -5.15 -1.65 -3.73
C TYR A 18 -4.01 -2.40 -3.07
N VAL A 19 -3.94 -2.26 -1.75
CA VAL A 19 -2.87 -2.79 -0.93
C VAL A 19 -3.42 -3.42 0.34
N GLY A 20 -2.83 -4.54 0.72
CA GLY A 20 -3.09 -5.23 1.96
C GLY A 20 -1.84 -5.92 2.47
N THR A 21 -1.93 -6.55 3.63
CA THR A 21 -0.87 -7.38 4.19
C THR A 21 -1.28 -8.84 4.21
N GLN A 22 -0.30 -9.71 3.99
CA GLN A 22 -0.46 -11.15 4.11
C GLN A 22 0.52 -11.67 5.16
N THR A 23 -0.02 -12.30 6.19
CA THR A 23 0.73 -12.88 7.31
C THR A 23 0.07 -14.18 7.76
N LEU A 24 0.74 -14.96 8.61
CA LEU A 24 0.19 -16.19 9.17
C LEU A 24 -1.00 -15.90 10.10
N THR A 25 -0.93 -14.80 10.85
CA THR A 25 -2.02 -14.32 11.70
C THR A 25 -2.47 -12.95 11.21
N ALA A 26 -3.69 -12.90 10.67
CA ALA A 26 -4.27 -11.69 10.09
C ALA A 26 -4.13 -10.47 11.01
N GLY A 27 -3.67 -9.36 10.44
CA GLY A 27 -3.47 -8.10 11.15
C GLY A 27 -2.23 -8.04 12.07
N GLN A 28 -1.38 -9.07 12.09
CA GLN A 28 -0.15 -9.11 12.90
C GLN A 28 1.07 -9.50 12.06
N TRP A 29 2.25 -8.97 12.40
CA TRP A 29 3.52 -9.40 11.80
C TRP A 29 3.86 -10.82 12.24
N ASP A 30 4.50 -11.57 11.36
CA ASP A 30 4.94 -12.93 11.65
C ASP A 30 6.23 -12.90 12.47
N VAL A 31 6.23 -13.62 13.60
CA VAL A 31 7.43 -13.77 14.44
C VAL A 31 8.28 -14.90 13.90
N LEU A 32 9.49 -14.60 13.45
CA LEU A 32 10.43 -15.60 12.95
C LEU A 32 11.34 -16.13 14.05
N SER A 33 11.76 -15.24 14.95
CA SER A 33 12.54 -15.59 16.13
C SER A 33 12.38 -14.54 17.23
N SER A 34 12.53 -14.96 18.48
CA SER A 34 12.52 -14.06 19.64
C SER A 34 13.84 -14.18 20.39
N TYR A 35 14.38 -13.05 20.82
CA TYR A 35 15.62 -12.98 21.61
C TYR A 35 15.36 -12.84 23.11
N SER A 36 14.09 -12.70 23.49
CA SER A 36 13.64 -12.40 24.85
C SER A 36 12.18 -12.84 25.03
N SER A 37 11.73 -12.97 26.29
CA SER A 37 10.33 -13.17 26.66
C SER A 37 9.68 -11.89 27.20
N ALA A 38 10.39 -10.77 27.21
CA ALA A 38 9.86 -9.48 27.63
C ALA A 38 9.03 -8.83 26.51
N GLY A 39 7.97 -8.11 26.87
CA GLY A 39 7.08 -7.43 25.91
C GLY A 39 6.01 -8.34 25.32
N THR A 40 5.36 -7.86 24.25
CA THR A 40 4.37 -8.64 23.48
C THR A 40 4.92 -9.01 22.11
N SER A 41 4.67 -10.25 21.68
CA SER A 41 4.92 -10.72 20.32
C SER A 41 3.83 -10.32 19.32
N ILE A 42 2.73 -9.73 19.81
CA ILE A 42 1.62 -9.25 18.99
C ILE A 42 1.99 -7.86 18.46
N VAL A 43 2.58 -7.85 17.27
CA VAL A 43 2.95 -6.62 16.55
C VAL A 43 1.91 -6.36 15.45
N PRO A 44 1.06 -5.32 15.55
CA PRO A 44 0.00 -5.11 14.57
C PRO A 44 0.57 -4.61 13.24
N VAL A 45 -0.04 -4.99 12.12
CA VAL A 45 0.38 -4.52 10.78
C VAL A 45 0.28 -3.01 10.61
N SER A 46 -0.60 -2.37 11.38
CA SER A 46 -0.81 -0.93 11.40
C SER A 46 0.38 -0.10 11.89
N ILE A 47 1.43 -0.72 12.46
CA ILE A 47 2.68 0.01 12.76
C ILE A 47 3.46 0.40 11.50
N LEU A 48 3.25 -0.31 10.39
CA LEU A 48 3.77 0.08 9.10
C LEU A 48 2.70 0.90 8.38
N GLU A 49 3.05 2.15 8.17
CA GLU A 49 2.24 3.07 7.38
C GLU A 49 2.85 3.20 6.00
N ILE A 50 2.00 3.37 5.01
CA ILE A 50 2.43 3.63 3.64
C ILE A 50 1.79 4.88 3.10
N ARG A 51 2.43 5.46 2.09
CA ARG A 51 1.87 6.54 1.29
C ARG A 51 2.14 6.24 -0.17
N ALA A 52 1.10 6.28 -0.98
CA ALA A 52 1.19 6.17 -2.42
C ALA A 52 1.08 7.57 -3.04
N THR A 53 2.12 7.97 -3.76
CA THR A 53 2.16 9.27 -4.45
C THR A 53 2.32 9.06 -5.94
N SER A 54 1.55 9.78 -6.73
CA SER A 54 1.73 9.86 -8.18
C SER A 54 1.96 11.32 -8.58
N PRO A 55 2.69 11.59 -9.69
CA PRO A 55 2.97 12.96 -10.08
C PRO A 55 1.72 13.79 -10.38
N GLY A 56 0.65 13.15 -10.87
CA GLY A 56 -0.65 13.76 -11.11
C GLY A 56 -1.56 13.87 -9.89
N ALA A 57 -1.05 13.55 -8.68
CA ALA A 57 -1.81 13.52 -7.43
C ALA A 57 -3.06 12.62 -7.52
N THR A 58 -2.91 11.46 -8.15
CA THR A 58 -4.00 10.54 -8.46
C THR A 58 -4.37 9.53 -7.37
N SER A 59 -3.53 9.40 -6.35
CA SER A 59 -3.80 8.52 -5.20
C SER A 59 -4.92 9.09 -4.33
N GLN A 60 -5.88 8.25 -3.96
CA GLN A 60 -6.91 8.53 -2.94
C GLN A 60 -6.30 8.65 -1.54
N GLN A 61 -5.13 8.04 -1.34
CA GLN A 61 -4.40 8.05 -0.08
C GLN A 61 -3.17 8.96 -0.17
N THR A 62 -3.39 10.26 -0.01
CA THR A 62 -2.35 11.30 -0.18
C THR A 62 -1.44 11.47 1.03
N SER A 63 -1.84 10.94 2.19
CA SER A 63 -1.08 10.94 3.45
C SER A 63 -0.65 9.53 3.83
N PHE A 64 0.25 9.41 4.81
CA PHE A 64 0.56 8.10 5.39
C PHE A 64 -0.70 7.51 6.04
N PHE A 65 -1.02 6.27 5.68
CA PHE A 65 -2.12 5.51 6.25
C PHE A 65 -1.62 4.16 6.76
N GLN A 66 -2.28 3.64 7.79
CA GLN A 66 -1.94 2.37 8.40
C GLN A 66 -2.34 1.21 7.48
N LEU A 67 -1.44 0.24 7.30
CA LEU A 67 -1.77 -0.97 6.56
C LEU A 67 -2.84 -1.80 7.28
N GLN A 68 -3.59 -2.55 6.49
CA GLN A 68 -4.62 -3.48 6.92
C GLN A 68 -4.37 -4.85 6.31
N ASP A 69 -5.02 -5.86 6.88
CA ASP A 69 -5.03 -7.21 6.33
C ASP A 69 -5.64 -7.23 4.92
N ASN A 70 -5.18 -8.15 4.06
CA ASN A 70 -5.68 -8.26 2.69
C ASN A 70 -7.16 -8.69 2.60
N ALA A 71 -7.77 -9.17 3.69
CA ALA A 71 -9.23 -9.35 3.77
C ALA A 71 -10.01 -8.02 3.73
N SER A 72 -9.36 -6.92 4.11
CA SER A 72 -9.90 -5.55 4.09
C SER A 72 -8.86 -4.60 3.47
N PRO A 73 -8.61 -4.72 2.15
CA PRO A 73 -7.56 -3.95 1.50
C PRO A 73 -7.91 -2.46 1.42
N ILE A 74 -6.88 -1.64 1.27
CA ILE A 74 -7.03 -0.20 1.10
C ILE A 74 -6.80 0.15 -0.37
N PHE A 75 -7.79 0.78 -0.98
CA PHE A 75 -7.68 1.29 -2.35
C PHE A 75 -6.76 2.51 -2.39
N ILE A 76 -5.73 2.43 -3.22
CA ILE A 76 -4.85 3.54 -3.56
C ILE A 76 -5.49 4.40 -4.64
N ILE A 77 -6.15 3.77 -5.62
CA ILE A 77 -6.86 4.38 -6.74
C ILE A 77 -7.88 3.35 -7.26
N GLY A 78 -8.97 3.82 -7.85
CA GLY A 78 -10.10 2.97 -8.23
C GLY A 78 -11.12 2.80 -7.10
N THR A 79 -12.26 2.14 -7.35
CA THR A 79 -13.32 2.06 -6.35
C THR A 79 -14.18 0.81 -6.43
N ALA A 80 -15.00 0.62 -5.39
CA ALA A 80 -16.28 -0.08 -5.50
C ALA A 80 -17.49 0.87 -5.76
N ALA A 81 -17.30 2.19 -5.99
CA ALA A 81 -18.45 3.11 -6.03
C ALA A 81 -18.28 4.52 -6.64
N ASN A 82 -17.09 5.12 -6.84
CA ASN A 82 -16.92 6.45 -7.43
C ASN A 82 -15.44 6.81 -7.54
N ASP A 83 -14.80 6.57 -8.68
CA ASP A 83 -13.44 7.03 -8.92
C ASP A 83 -13.36 8.53 -8.71
N PRO A 84 -12.71 9.00 -7.62
CA PRO A 84 -12.67 10.41 -7.35
C PRO A 84 -11.87 11.04 -8.49
N LEU A 85 -12.48 12.02 -9.16
CA LEU A 85 -11.73 12.94 -9.99
C LEU A 85 -10.60 13.49 -9.12
N THR A 86 -9.38 13.12 -9.47
CA THR A 86 -8.24 13.56 -8.68
C THR A 86 -8.10 15.07 -8.79
N THR A 87 -7.31 15.68 -7.91
CA THR A 87 -7.18 17.14 -7.80
C THR A 87 -6.91 17.86 -9.13
N THR A 88 -6.42 17.14 -10.14
CA THR A 88 -6.13 17.61 -11.51
C THR A 88 -7.29 17.54 -12.51
N GLY A 89 -8.39 16.84 -12.20
CA GLY A 89 -9.53 16.65 -13.11
C GLY A 89 -9.27 15.72 -14.30
N ILE A 90 -8.13 15.04 -14.33
CA ILE A 90 -7.79 14.03 -15.34
C ILE A 90 -8.48 12.71 -14.97
N GLY A 91 -9.02 12.00 -15.97
CA GLY A 91 -9.55 10.65 -15.78
C GLY A 91 -8.48 9.76 -15.17
N THR A 92 -8.74 9.29 -13.97
CA THR A 92 -7.85 8.39 -13.25
C THR A 92 -8.08 6.98 -13.72
N ASN A 93 -7.12 6.08 -13.50
CA ASN A 93 -7.27 4.65 -13.73
C ASN A 93 -7.86 4.23 -15.10
N GLN A 94 -7.64 5.04 -16.15
CA GLN A 94 -8.06 4.73 -17.51
C GLN A 94 -7.06 3.80 -18.20
N PRO A 95 -7.47 3.15 -19.31
CA PRO A 95 -6.54 2.55 -20.25
C PRO A 95 -5.42 3.52 -20.63
N GLY A 96 -4.19 3.03 -20.65
CA GLY A 96 -3.00 3.86 -20.90
C GLY A 96 -1.73 3.19 -20.39
N ASP A 97 -0.64 3.93 -20.48
CA ASP A 97 0.70 3.39 -20.22
C ASP A 97 1.61 4.40 -19.49
N PRO A 98 2.65 3.94 -18.78
CA PRO A 98 3.47 4.80 -17.94
C PRO A 98 4.47 5.67 -18.72
N VAL A 99 4.54 5.53 -20.06
CA VAL A 99 5.38 6.35 -20.94
C VAL A 99 4.58 7.55 -21.44
N ASN A 100 3.37 7.33 -21.95
CA ASN A 100 2.49 8.37 -22.45
C ASN A 100 1.72 9.08 -21.32
N ASP A 101 1.36 8.34 -20.26
CA ASP A 101 0.53 8.79 -19.13
C ASP A 101 1.32 8.78 -17.81
N ALA A 102 2.57 9.23 -17.84
CA ALA A 102 3.49 9.15 -16.71
C ALA A 102 3.02 9.85 -15.42
N PHE A 103 2.07 10.80 -15.52
CA PHE A 103 1.51 11.49 -14.36
C PHE A 103 0.45 10.65 -13.61
N THR A 104 -0.24 9.76 -14.31
CA THR A 104 -1.40 9.00 -13.78
C THR A 104 -1.07 7.53 -13.55
N HIS A 105 -0.09 6.97 -14.29
CA HIS A 105 0.25 5.55 -14.32
C HIS A 105 1.56 5.19 -13.61
N ARG A 106 2.12 6.13 -12.84
CA ARG A 106 3.31 5.91 -12.01
C ARG A 106 3.04 6.23 -10.56
N PHE A 107 3.37 5.30 -9.68
CA PHE A 107 3.20 5.43 -8.24
C PHE A 107 4.54 5.20 -7.54
N ARG A 108 4.88 6.11 -6.65
CA ARG A 108 5.94 5.95 -5.68
C ARG A 108 5.32 5.58 -4.34
N ILE A 109 5.77 4.48 -3.77
CA ILE A 109 5.39 4.07 -2.43
C ILE A 109 6.50 4.43 -1.45
N ASP A 110 6.10 5.20 -0.43
CA ASP A 110 6.91 5.48 0.74
C ASP A 110 6.39 4.67 1.94
N TYR A 111 7.33 4.18 2.76
CA TYR A 111 7.02 3.42 3.97
C TYR A 111 7.48 4.19 5.21
N ARG A 112 6.69 4.12 6.29
CA ARG A 112 7.03 4.70 7.60
C ARG A 112 6.69 3.69 8.69
N LEU A 113 7.68 3.34 9.50
CA LEU A 113 7.48 2.50 10.67
C LEU A 113 7.29 3.39 11.90
N THR A 114 6.16 3.23 12.58
CA THR A 114 5.83 3.97 13.81
C THR A 114 5.70 2.98 14.97
N PRO A 115 6.81 2.49 15.55
CA PRO A 115 6.78 1.47 16.59
C PRO A 115 6.34 2.04 17.94
N THR A 116 5.74 1.18 18.76
CA THR A 116 5.58 1.42 20.21
C THR A 116 6.68 0.68 20.97
N ILE A 117 6.94 1.05 22.22
CA ILE A 117 8.07 0.54 23.02
C ILE A 117 7.83 -0.82 23.70
N ALA A 118 6.76 -1.55 23.33
CA ALA A 118 6.30 -2.72 24.09
C ALA A 118 6.52 -4.08 23.38
N TYR A 119 7.16 -4.12 22.20
CA TYR A 119 7.31 -5.36 21.43
C TYR A 119 8.49 -6.20 21.88
N THR A 120 8.32 -7.52 21.82
CA THR A 120 9.38 -8.47 22.15
C THR A 120 10.55 -8.33 21.17
N PRO A 121 11.80 -8.17 21.64
CA PRO A 121 12.96 -8.18 20.76
C PRO A 121 13.04 -9.48 19.95
N GLY A 122 13.16 -9.38 18.63
CA GLY A 122 13.13 -10.53 17.74
C GLY A 122 13.23 -10.15 16.27
N VAL A 123 13.13 -11.15 15.40
CA VAL A 123 13.01 -10.97 13.95
C VAL A 123 11.56 -11.17 13.56
N TYR A 124 11.02 -10.20 12.83
CA TYR A 124 9.65 -10.21 12.35
C TYR A 124 9.62 -10.07 10.84
N SER A 125 8.62 -10.65 10.19
CA SER A 125 8.34 -10.45 8.77
C SER A 125 6.93 -9.95 8.54
N LEU A 126 6.79 -9.14 7.48
CA LEU A 126 5.52 -8.65 6.97
C LEU A 126 5.57 -8.71 5.45
N THR A 127 4.58 -9.33 4.83
CA THR A 127 4.39 -9.25 3.38
C THR A 127 3.33 -8.20 3.07
N VAL A 128 3.74 -7.18 2.32
CA VAL A 128 2.82 -6.16 1.77
C VAL A 128 2.49 -6.58 0.34
N VAL A 129 1.20 -6.75 0.06
CA VAL A 129 0.67 -7.20 -1.23
C VAL A 129 0.01 -6.01 -1.91
N PHE A 130 0.51 -5.67 -3.10
CA PHE A 130 -0.13 -4.72 -4.00
C PHE A 130 -0.85 -5.52 -5.09
N THR A 131 -2.10 -5.19 -5.33
CA THR A 131 -2.91 -5.87 -6.33
C THR A 131 -3.43 -4.86 -7.33
N LEU A 132 -3.14 -5.13 -8.60
CA LEU A 132 -3.74 -4.47 -9.74
C LEU A 132 -4.86 -5.36 -10.26
N ALA A 133 -6.08 -4.84 -10.36
CA ALA A 133 -7.23 -5.55 -10.88
C ALA A 133 -7.89 -4.73 -11.99
N GLU A 134 -8.56 -5.39 -12.92
CA GLU A 134 -9.47 -4.71 -13.85
C GLU A 134 -10.68 -4.19 -13.07
N ASP A 135 -11.09 -2.97 -13.37
CA ASP A 135 -12.33 -2.37 -12.85
C ASP A 135 -13.49 -2.89 -13.72
N LEU A 136 -14.44 -3.59 -13.10
CA LEU A 136 -15.51 -4.37 -13.76
C LEU A 136 -16.90 -3.73 -13.65
#